data_AF-A0A372IAR9-F1
#
_entry.id   AF-A0A372IAR9-F1
#
_cell.length_a   1.000
_cell.length_b   1.000
_cell.length_c   1.000
_cell.angle_alpha   90.00
_cell.angle_beta   90.00
_cell.angle_gamma   90.00
#
_symmetry.space_group_name_H-M   'P 1'
#
loop_
_entity.id
_entity.type
_entity.pdbx_description
1 polymer ?
#
loop_
_entity_poly.entity_id
_entity_poly.type
_entity_poly.pdbx_seq_one_letter_code
_entity_poly.pdbx_strand_id
1 'polypeptide(L)'
;MPQGRRTGPGQDDGGRGACGQGRFRCCAWPAGSAAFGGGFAFTLAATSIIGISGNSVRYAQKLVTPKETLDCDLAAEQQARALYSEARACCNEVGDYISMKLFEALMADEEGHIDFPETQLDLCDRLGAERYAQLNATTMDEAE
;
A
#
# COMPACT_ATOMS: atom_id res chain seq x y z
N MET A 1 44.89 -29.72 25.33
CA MET A 1 45.83 -28.73 24.75
C MET A 1 46.52 -29.36 23.54
N PRO A 2 46.75 -28.58 22.47
CA PRO A 2 46.27 -28.92 21.13
C PRO A 2 47.32 -28.71 20.01
N GLN A 3 47.04 -29.22 18.81
CA GLN A 3 47.51 -28.66 17.52
C GLN A 3 46.47 -29.14 16.48
N GLY A 4 45.91 -28.36 15.56
CA GLY A 4 46.15 -26.97 15.18
C GLY A 4 45.05 -26.54 14.20
N ARG A 5 44.66 -25.28 14.33
CA ARG A 5 43.67 -24.55 13.54
C ARG A 5 44.24 -24.34 12.12
N ARG A 6 43.46 -24.63 11.06
CA ARG A 6 43.66 -24.01 9.74
C ARG A 6 42.36 -23.34 9.31
N THR A 7 42.38 -22.02 9.38
CA THR A 7 41.44 -21.11 8.75
C THR A 7 41.78 -21.02 7.26
N GLY A 8 40.85 -21.42 6.39
CA GLY A 8 40.86 -21.13 4.95
C GLY A 8 39.82 -20.04 4.62
N PRO A 9 40.01 -19.26 3.54
CA PRO A 9 39.20 -18.10 3.23
C PRO A 9 37.81 -18.49 2.71
N GLY A 10 36.81 -17.64 2.97
CA GLY A 10 35.40 -17.91 2.74
C GLY A 10 34.87 -17.70 1.32
N GLN A 11 33.54 -17.76 1.25
CA GLN A 11 32.60 -17.46 0.16
C GLN A 11 32.30 -18.59 -0.83
N ASP A 12 31.12 -19.21 -0.68
CA ASP A 12 29.98 -18.96 -1.57
C ASP A 12 28.64 -19.49 -1.00
N ASP A 13 27.80 -18.59 -0.47
CA ASP A 13 26.40 -18.90 -0.12
C ASP A 13 25.51 -18.84 -1.38
N GLY A 14 25.96 -19.48 -2.47
CA GLY A 14 25.36 -19.38 -3.80
C GLY A 14 24.33 -20.46 -4.06
N GLY A 15 23.10 -20.31 -3.56
CA GLY A 15 22.02 -21.22 -3.95
C GLY A 15 20.76 -21.25 -3.12
N ARG A 16 20.18 -20.11 -2.74
CA ARG A 16 18.74 -20.06 -2.42
C ARG A 16 18.03 -19.41 -3.60
N GLY A 17 17.12 -20.21 -4.17
CA GLY A 17 16.54 -20.05 -5.49
C GLY A 17 15.92 -18.69 -5.77
N ALA A 18 15.99 -18.34 -7.05
CA ALA A 18 15.33 -17.20 -7.65
C ALA A 18 13.84 -17.16 -7.26
N CYS A 19 13.45 -16.12 -6.51
CA CYS A 19 12.06 -15.68 -6.41
C CYS A 19 11.60 -15.25 -7.82
N GLY A 20 10.77 -16.09 -8.43
CA GLY A 20 10.26 -15.91 -9.77
C GLY A 20 9.11 -14.90 -9.82
N GLN A 21 9.26 -13.89 -10.67
CA GLN A 21 8.21 -13.27 -11.51
C GLN A 21 6.90 -12.77 -10.87
N GLY A 22 6.83 -12.57 -9.55
CA GLY A 22 5.75 -11.82 -8.88
C GLY A 22 6.07 -10.32 -8.76
N ARG A 23 5.04 -9.47 -8.80
CA ARG A 23 5.14 -7.99 -8.75
C ARG A 23 5.79 -7.45 -7.46
N PHE A 24 5.89 -8.29 -6.43
CA PHE A 24 6.68 -8.03 -5.24
C PHE A 24 8.13 -8.49 -5.43
N ARG A 25 8.94 -7.62 -6.03
CA ARG A 25 10.38 -7.70 -5.83
C ARG A 25 10.61 -7.39 -4.36
N CYS A 26 10.96 -8.40 -3.56
CA CYS A 26 11.39 -8.25 -2.16
C CYS A 26 12.12 -6.92 -2.03
N CYS A 27 11.64 -6.05 -1.14
CA CYS A 27 12.20 -4.73 -0.89
C CYS A 27 13.74 -4.83 -0.79
N ALA A 28 14.43 -4.55 -1.89
CA ALA A 28 15.81 -4.16 -1.87
C ALA A 28 15.81 -2.73 -1.37
N TRP A 29 15.58 -2.55 -0.07
CA TRP A 29 16.04 -1.36 0.61
C TRP A 29 17.57 -1.38 0.47
N PRO A 30 18.20 -0.43 -0.23
CA PRO A 30 19.64 -0.46 -0.41
C PRO A 30 20.29 -0.35 0.97
N ALA A 31 20.89 -1.45 1.43
CA ALA A 31 21.82 -1.45 2.55
C ALA A 31 23.09 -0.74 2.08
N GLY A 32 23.10 0.59 2.17
CA GLY A 32 24.27 1.38 1.77
C GLY A 32 24.00 2.86 1.46
N SER A 33 23.32 3.59 2.34
CA SER A 33 23.25 5.06 2.27
C SER A 33 24.07 5.66 3.41
N ALA A 34 25.40 5.59 3.27
CA ALA A 34 26.33 6.42 4.02
C ALA A 34 26.86 7.52 3.08
N ALA A 35 27.10 8.70 3.65
CA ALA A 35 27.74 9.90 3.08
C ALA A 35 26.81 10.98 2.49
N PHE A 36 26.48 11.91 3.39
CA PHE A 36 26.30 13.34 3.13
C PHE A 36 27.47 13.92 2.31
N GLY A 37 27.20 14.78 1.32
CA GLY A 37 28.22 15.66 0.74
C GLY A 37 27.86 16.33 -0.59
N GLY A 38 27.30 17.55 -0.53
CA GLY A 38 27.60 18.64 -1.48
C GLY A 38 26.82 18.74 -2.81
N GLY A 39 26.03 19.82 -2.94
CA GLY A 39 26.16 20.76 -4.06
C GLY A 39 25.40 20.50 -5.37
N PHE A 40 24.22 21.13 -5.49
CA PHE A 40 23.87 21.97 -6.65
C PHE A 40 23.93 21.37 -8.07
N ALA A 41 23.36 20.18 -8.33
CA ALA A 41 23.03 19.76 -9.70
C ALA A 41 21.93 18.67 -9.81
N PHE A 42 21.00 18.60 -8.86
CA PHE A 42 20.03 17.49 -8.77
C PHE A 42 18.56 17.93 -8.96
N THR A 43 18.30 18.94 -9.78
CA THR A 43 16.94 19.50 -9.96
C THR A 43 16.25 19.17 -11.28
N LEU A 44 16.86 18.42 -12.22
CA LEU A 44 16.26 18.19 -13.55
C LEU A 44 16.21 16.75 -14.06
N ALA A 45 16.79 15.76 -13.37
CA ALA A 45 16.72 14.35 -13.81
C ALA A 45 15.70 13.48 -13.03
N ALA A 46 15.22 13.92 -11.87
CA ALA A 46 14.30 13.13 -11.05
C ALA A 46 12.83 13.21 -11.49
N THR A 47 12.45 14.23 -12.25
CA THR A 47 11.06 14.47 -12.70
C THR A 47 10.62 13.69 -13.93
N SER A 48 11.52 12.93 -14.59
CA SER A 48 11.16 12.07 -15.73
C SER A 48 11.07 10.57 -15.38
N ILE A 49 11.56 10.15 -14.21
CA ILE A 49 11.60 8.72 -13.83
C ILE A 49 10.35 8.30 -13.06
N ILE A 50 9.71 9.25 -12.38
CA ILE A 50 8.39 9.04 -11.79
C ILE A 50 7.43 9.79 -12.71
N GLY A 51 6.66 9.07 -13.52
CA GLY A 51 5.62 9.60 -14.40
C GLY A 51 4.45 10.26 -13.65
N ILE A 52 4.73 11.07 -12.63
CA ILE A 52 3.82 12.07 -12.09
C ILE A 52 3.86 13.24 -13.07
N SER A 53 3.30 13.03 -14.27
CA SER A 53 2.77 14.16 -15.03
C SER A 53 1.82 14.89 -14.08
N GLY A 54 1.98 16.21 -13.93
CA GLY A 54 1.33 17.07 -12.93
C GLY A 54 -0.21 17.04 -12.93
N ASN A 55 -0.78 15.90 -12.57
CA ASN A 55 -2.20 15.61 -12.54
C ASN A 55 -2.62 14.94 -11.22
N SER A 56 -1.66 14.49 -10.39
CA SER A 56 -1.96 13.82 -9.11
C SER A 56 -2.68 14.73 -8.10
N VAL A 57 -2.53 16.05 -8.21
CA VAL A 57 -3.25 17.03 -7.36
C VAL A 57 -4.64 17.38 -7.93
N ARG A 58 -4.95 17.01 -9.20
CA ARG A 58 -6.26 17.26 -9.81
C ARG A 58 -7.32 16.19 -9.48
N TYR A 59 -6.91 15.02 -8.99
CA TYR A 59 -7.85 13.92 -8.72
C TYR A 59 -8.59 14.07 -7.39
N ALA A 60 -7.98 14.65 -6.35
CA ALA A 60 -8.65 14.86 -5.06
C ALA A 60 -9.80 15.88 -5.12
N GLN A 61 -9.82 16.78 -6.12
CA GLN A 61 -10.83 17.83 -6.26
C GLN A 61 -11.94 17.49 -7.28
N LYS A 62 -11.92 16.29 -7.89
CA LYS A 62 -12.83 15.93 -8.99
C LYS A 62 -13.97 14.97 -8.59
N LEU A 63 -13.98 14.43 -7.38
CA LEU A 63 -15.13 13.67 -6.88
C LEU A 63 -16.24 14.67 -6.55
N VAL A 64 -17.34 14.63 -7.32
CA VAL A 64 -18.39 15.67 -7.24
C VAL A 64 -19.59 15.16 -6.45
N THR A 65 -19.82 13.84 -6.42
CA THR A 65 -20.98 13.25 -5.72
C THR A 65 -20.57 12.30 -4.60
N PRO A 66 -21.38 12.17 -3.54
CA PRO A 66 -21.13 11.19 -2.47
C PRO A 66 -20.99 9.75 -2.99
N LYS A 67 -21.74 9.39 -4.06
CA LYS A 67 -21.67 8.07 -4.67
C LYS A 67 -20.30 7.81 -5.31
N GLU A 68 -19.79 8.77 -6.10
CA GLU A 68 -18.47 8.64 -6.72
C GLU A 68 -17.36 8.49 -5.68
N THR A 69 -17.45 9.20 -4.55
CA THR A 69 -16.49 9.06 -3.45
C THR A 69 -16.53 7.65 -2.87
N LEU A 70 -17.72 7.13 -2.56
CA LEU A 70 -17.89 5.77 -2.04
C LEU A 70 -17.41 4.69 -3.01
N ASP A 71 -17.67 4.85 -4.31
CA ASP A 71 -17.18 3.92 -5.35
C ASP A 71 -15.64 3.92 -5.42
N CYS A 72 -15.01 5.10 -5.27
CA CYS A 72 -13.56 5.22 -5.22
C CYS A 72 -12.97 4.60 -3.95
N ASP A 73 -13.60 4.82 -2.79
CA ASP A 73 -13.18 4.22 -1.53
C ASP A 73 -13.30 2.69 -1.61
N LEU A 74 -14.42 2.16 -2.08
CA LEU A 74 -14.62 0.72 -2.29
C LEU A 74 -13.52 0.12 -3.19
N ALA A 75 -13.21 0.80 -4.30
CA ALA A 75 -12.16 0.36 -5.20
C ALA A 75 -10.76 0.40 -4.55
N ALA A 76 -10.51 1.36 -3.65
CA ALA A 76 -9.26 1.46 -2.90
C ALA A 76 -9.13 0.31 -1.89
N GLU A 77 -10.19 0.00 -1.13
CA GLU A 77 -10.14 -1.07 -0.13
C GLU A 77 -10.02 -2.46 -0.78
N GLN A 78 -10.70 -2.70 -1.90
CA GLN A 78 -10.53 -3.93 -2.67
C GLN A 78 -9.09 -4.10 -3.19
N GLN A 79 -8.45 -3.00 -3.62
CA GLN A 79 -7.04 -3.01 -4.03
C GLN A 79 -6.10 -3.24 -2.85
N ALA A 80 -6.36 -2.60 -1.70
CA ALA A 80 -5.57 -2.79 -0.48
C ALA A 80 -5.63 -4.26 -0.02
N ARG A 81 -6.83 -4.85 0.04
CA ARG A 81 -7.04 -6.26 0.38
C ARG A 81 -6.29 -7.20 -0.58
N ALA A 82 -6.35 -6.95 -1.88
CA ALA A 82 -5.61 -7.74 -2.87
C ALA A 82 -4.08 -7.64 -2.64
N LEU A 83 -3.58 -6.43 -2.41
CA LEU A 83 -2.17 -6.17 -2.12
C LEU A 83 -1.71 -6.89 -0.85
N TYR A 84 -2.52 -6.88 0.22
CA TYR A 84 -2.21 -7.58 1.46
C TYR A 84 -2.25 -9.09 1.33
N SER A 85 -3.13 -9.63 0.47
CA SER A 85 -3.14 -11.06 0.15
C SER A 85 -1.84 -11.48 -0.55
N GLU A 86 -1.35 -10.68 -1.50
CA GLU A 86 -0.06 -10.92 -2.14
C GLU A 86 1.12 -10.80 -1.15
N ALA A 87 1.09 -9.79 -0.26
CA ALA A 87 2.12 -9.60 0.75
C ALA A 87 2.15 -10.76 1.77
N ARG A 88 0.99 -11.27 2.19
CA ARG A 88 0.87 -12.46 3.03
C ARG A 88 1.53 -13.68 2.37
N ALA A 89 1.27 -13.90 1.08
CA ALA A 89 1.86 -15.02 0.33
C ALA A 89 3.39 -14.90 0.29
N CYS A 90 3.92 -13.70 0.04
CA CYS A 90 5.36 -13.42 0.08
C CYS A 90 5.97 -13.74 1.46
N CYS A 91 5.33 -13.29 2.55
CA CYS A 91 5.77 -13.62 3.91
C CYS A 91 5.80 -15.14 4.18
N ASN A 92 4.80 -15.88 3.68
CA ASN A 92 4.75 -17.32 3.82
C ASN A 92 5.88 -18.03 3.04
N GLU A 93 6.20 -17.57 1.82
CA GLU A 93 7.29 -18.15 1.00
C GLU A 93 8.67 -18.00 1.66
N VAL A 94 8.93 -16.88 2.33
CA VAL A 94 10.22 -16.63 3.03
C VAL A 94 10.23 -17.08 4.49
N GLY A 95 9.10 -17.60 5.00
CA GLY A 95 8.97 -18.08 6.38
C GLY A 95 8.86 -16.97 7.45
N ASP A 96 8.43 -15.77 7.09
CA ASP A 96 8.16 -14.68 8.04
C ASP A 96 6.72 -14.74 8.56
N TYR A 97 6.51 -15.57 9.59
CA TYR A 97 5.19 -15.78 10.17
C TYR A 97 4.68 -14.62 11.04
N ILE A 98 5.55 -13.70 11.48
CA ILE A 98 5.13 -12.55 12.31
C ILE A 98 4.52 -11.50 11.40
N SER A 99 5.21 -11.12 10.33
CA SER A 99 4.66 -10.18 9.33
C SER A 99 3.45 -10.78 8.61
N MET A 100 3.42 -12.10 8.39
CA MET A 100 2.24 -12.78 7.84
C MET A 100 0.98 -12.53 8.67
N LYS A 101 1.07 -12.66 10.01
CA LYS A 101 -0.06 -12.40 10.91
C LYS A 101 -0.51 -10.95 10.88
N LEU A 102 0.42 -10.00 10.69
CA LEU A 102 0.06 -8.59 10.52
C LEU A 102 -0.80 -8.40 9.27
N PHE A 103 -0.40 -8.98 8.13
CA PHE A 103 -1.19 -8.89 6.89
C PHE A 103 -2.53 -9.63 6.99
N GLU A 104 -2.61 -10.72 7.74
CA GLU A 104 -3.89 -11.39 8.03
C GLU A 104 -4.85 -10.49 8.83
N ALA A 105 -4.34 -9.78 9.85
CA ALA A 105 -5.13 -8.83 10.63
C ALA A 105 -5.59 -7.65 9.77
N LEU A 106 -4.69 -7.05 8.99
CA LEU A 106 -5.04 -5.95 8.08
C LEU A 106 -6.10 -6.37 7.07
N MET A 107 -5.99 -7.55 6.46
CA MET A 107 -7.02 -8.05 5.54
C MET A 107 -8.38 -8.25 6.21
N ALA A 108 -8.41 -8.64 7.49
CA ALA A 108 -9.66 -8.77 8.24
C ALA A 108 -10.29 -7.40 8.51
N ASP A 109 -9.48 -6.38 8.82
CA ASP A 109 -9.95 -4.99 8.97
C ASP A 109 -10.50 -4.46 7.62
N GLU A 110 -9.83 -4.76 6.50
CA GLU A 110 -10.31 -4.35 5.17
C GLU A 110 -11.65 -4.99 4.77
N GLU A 111 -12.05 -6.13 5.35
CA GLU A 111 -13.41 -6.66 5.13
C GLU A 111 -14.47 -5.72 5.70
N GLY A 112 -14.21 -5.15 6.89
CA GLY A 112 -15.10 -4.15 7.49
C GLY A 112 -15.08 -2.84 6.72
N HIS A 113 -13.92 -2.43 6.20
CA HIS A 113 -13.81 -1.23 5.37
C HIS A 113 -14.46 -1.40 4.00
N ILE A 114 -14.57 -2.62 3.45
CA ILE A 114 -15.33 -2.91 2.22
C ILE A 114 -16.84 -2.95 2.49
N ASP A 115 -17.26 -3.55 3.60
CA ASP A 115 -18.67 -3.69 3.96
C ASP A 115 -19.37 -2.33 4.13
N PHE A 116 -18.67 -1.33 4.67
CA PHE A 116 -19.25 0.00 4.87
C PHE A 116 -19.63 0.71 3.55
N PRO A 117 -18.72 0.94 2.57
CA PRO A 117 -19.07 1.50 1.27
C PRO A 117 -20.10 0.66 0.50
N GLU A 118 -20.03 -0.68 0.55
CA GLU A 118 -21.05 -1.54 -0.08
C GLU A 118 -22.45 -1.28 0.49
N THR A 119 -22.56 -1.22 1.82
CA THR A 119 -23.80 -0.89 2.51
C THR A 119 -24.27 0.54 2.22
N GLN A 120 -23.36 1.52 2.19
CA GLN A 120 -23.70 2.91 1.88
C GLN A 120 -24.13 3.10 0.42
N LEU A 121 -23.53 2.38 -0.52
CA LEU A 121 -23.92 2.39 -1.93
C LEU A 121 -25.32 1.80 -2.13
N ASP A 122 -25.64 0.67 -1.50
CA ASP A 122 -27.00 0.12 -1.50
C ASP A 122 -28.01 1.12 -0.90
N LEU A 123 -27.66 1.75 0.22
CA LEU A 123 -28.51 2.76 0.85
C LEU A 123 -28.74 3.98 -0.07
N CYS A 124 -27.68 4.45 -0.73
CA CYS A 124 -27.73 5.55 -1.68
C CYS A 124 -28.66 5.21 -2.86
N ASP A 125 -28.59 3.99 -3.37
CA ASP A 125 -29.44 3.52 -4.47
C ASP A 125 -30.92 3.38 -4.04
N ARG A 126 -31.19 2.99 -2.80
CA ARG A 126 -32.54 2.89 -2.25
C ARG A 126 -33.20 4.24 -1.95
N LEU A 127 -32.42 5.20 -1.47
CA LEU A 127 -32.93 6.53 -1.09
C LEU A 127 -32.96 7.51 -2.26
N GLY A 128 -32.03 7.38 -3.20
CA GLY A 128 -31.70 8.38 -4.21
C GLY A 128 -30.76 9.46 -3.66
N ALA A 129 -30.03 10.10 -4.58
CA ALA A 129 -28.92 11.00 -4.26
C ALA A 129 -29.30 12.17 -3.32
N GLU A 130 -30.44 12.82 -3.55
CA GLU A 130 -30.86 13.98 -2.74
C GLU A 130 -31.17 13.59 -1.29
N ARG A 131 -31.87 12.47 -1.08
CA ARG A 131 -32.24 12.00 0.25
C ARG A 131 -31.02 11.44 1.00
N TYR A 132 -30.12 10.77 0.30
CA TYR A 132 -28.85 10.32 0.88
C TYR A 132 -27.99 11.52 1.32
N ALA A 133 -27.92 12.58 0.49
CA ALA A 133 -27.23 13.81 0.85
C ALA A 133 -27.87 14.51 2.05
N GLN A 134 -29.20 14.60 2.10
CA GLN A 134 -29.91 15.17 3.25
C GLN A 134 -29.70 14.35 4.54
N LEU A 135 -29.69 13.02 4.45
CA LEU A 135 -29.44 12.13 5.60
C LEU A 135 -28.04 12.34 6.21
N ASN A 136 -27.06 12.69 5.38
CA ASN A 136 -25.66 12.88 5.78
C ASN A 136 -25.26 14.36 5.92
N ALA A 137 -26.21 15.28 5.81
CA ALA A 137 -25.98 16.71 6.03
C ALA A 137 -26.11 17.05 7.52
N THR A 138 -25.31 18.00 7.99
CA THR A 138 -25.43 18.57 9.33
C THR A 138 -26.52 19.65 9.37
N THR A 139 -27.11 19.89 10.53
CA THR A 139 -28.04 21.01 10.71
C THR A 139 -27.28 22.33 10.87
N MET A 140 -27.97 23.46 10.70
CA MET A 140 -27.32 24.77 10.80
C MET A 140 -26.83 25.11 12.22
N ASP A 141 -27.51 24.60 13.25
CA ASP A 141 -27.22 24.87 14.66
C ASP A 141 -26.04 24.05 15.23
N GLU A 142 -25.55 23.05 14.50
CA GLU A 142 -24.39 22.24 14.88
C GLU A 142 -23.04 22.88 14.46
N ALA A 143 -23.07 23.98 13.70
CA ALA A 143 -21.89 24.64 13.13
C ALA A 143 -21.46 25.92 13.86
N GLU A 144 -22.13 26.29 14.96
CA GLU A 144 -21.73 27.37 15.90
C GLU A 144 -21.01 26.79 17.13
#